data_AF-A0A6G9Z312-F1
#
_entry.id   AF-A0A6G9Z312-F1
#
_cell.length_a   1.000
_cell.length_b   1.000
_cell.length_c   1.000
_cell.angle_alpha   90.00
_cell.angle_beta   90.00
_cell.angle_gamma   90.00
#
_symmetry.space_group_name_H-M   'P 1'
#
loop_
_entity.id
_entity.type
_entity.pdbx_description
1 polymer ?
#
loop_
_entity_poly.entity_id
_entity_poly.type
_entity_poly.pdbx_seq_one_letter_code
_entity_poly.pdbx_strand_id
1 'polypeptide(L)'
;MTPDQARIKVDKLRAHAASVGGTPEAALFFAKADELAREHGLPLTDAVESAETPRPARVRPATAPQPSTTTPTPRRTTGMTSTTTKTKPARKATDGTLRQAFNPRARAAFGRNTEPGTEITFYIVAIEEELDLDYYTKAPKLDDEGNERMVPILILQTDGSTKPYGPGLRKLWVRSGVADALIGACLDADVEQVAVGGTGRIRYDGLGEPPAPNFSAPKLYSAVYEPPDGQEVCR
;
A
#
# COMPACT_ATOMS: atom_id res chain seq x y z
N MET A 1 10.39 16.11 22.74
CA MET A 1 9.22 16.71 22.08
C MET A 1 8.90 18.02 22.78
N THR A 2 8.76 19.13 22.05
CA THR A 2 8.46 20.43 22.66
C THR A 2 6.96 20.58 22.95
N PRO A 3 6.55 21.47 23.88
CA PRO A 3 5.12 21.73 24.14
C PRO A 3 4.32 22.12 22.89
N ASP A 4 4.91 22.85 21.95
CA ASP A 4 4.28 23.22 20.67
C ASP A 4 4.06 22.01 19.76
N GLN A 5 5.05 21.11 19.68
CA GLN A 5 4.89 19.84 18.96
C GLN A 5 3.82 18.97 19.61
N ALA A 6 3.70 19.01 20.93
CA ALA A 6 2.68 18.26 21.67
C ALA A 6 1.29 18.76 21.35
N ARG A 7 1.12 20.08 21.29
CA ARG A 7 -0.16 20.70 20.92
C ARG A 7 -0.62 20.30 19.52
N ILE A 8 0.29 20.35 18.54
CA ILE A 8 -0.01 19.91 17.17
C ILE A 8 -0.43 18.44 17.13
N LYS A 9 0.22 17.55 17.90
CA LYS A 9 -0.17 16.14 17.95
C LYS A 9 -1.52 15.92 18.65
N VAL A 10 -1.82 16.65 19.73
CA VAL A 10 -3.13 16.62 20.39
C VAL A 10 -4.23 17.03 19.41
N ASP A 11 -4.03 18.12 18.68
CA ASP A 11 -5.00 18.63 17.70
C ASP A 11 -5.24 17.62 16.57
N LYS A 12 -4.18 17.00 16.05
CA LYS A 12 -4.27 15.93 15.04
C LYS A 12 -5.01 14.69 15.56
N LEU A 13 -4.70 14.23 16.77
CA LEU A 13 -5.37 13.07 17.37
C LEU A 13 -6.86 13.33 17.60
N ARG A 14 -7.23 14.55 18.00
CA ARG A 14 -8.64 14.94 18.20
C ARG A 14 -9.39 15.13 16.90
N ALA A 15 -8.76 15.72 15.88
CA ALA A 15 -9.34 15.82 14.54
C ALA A 15 -9.60 14.42 13.95
N HIS A 16 -8.68 13.49 14.15
CA HIS A 16 -8.87 12.09 13.76
C HIS A 16 -9.99 11.42 14.56
N ALA A 17 -10.02 11.60 15.89
CA ALA A 17 -11.10 11.07 16.71
C ALA A 17 -12.49 11.59 16.29
N ALA A 18 -12.57 12.85 15.87
CA ALA A 18 -13.78 13.46 15.35
C ALA A 18 -14.18 12.92 13.97
N SER A 19 -13.22 12.61 13.09
CA SER A 19 -13.51 12.03 11.77
C SER A 19 -13.97 10.58 11.85
N VAL A 20 -13.48 9.80 12.82
CA VAL A 20 -13.92 8.42 13.10
C VAL A 20 -15.03 8.34 14.15
N GLY A 21 -15.73 9.45 14.40
CA GLY A 21 -16.74 9.57 15.46
C GLY A 21 -17.81 8.48 15.43
N GLY A 22 -18.19 7.97 16.60
CA GLY A 22 -19.17 6.89 16.74
C GLY A 22 -18.59 5.47 16.76
N THR A 23 -17.27 5.33 16.59
CA THR A 23 -16.54 4.06 16.73
C THR A 23 -15.88 3.95 18.12
N PRO A 24 -15.60 2.73 18.62
CA PRO A 24 -14.78 2.54 19.82
C PRO A 24 -13.34 3.08 19.66
N GLU A 25 -12.87 3.20 18.43
CA GLU A 25 -11.54 3.73 18.09
C GLU A 25 -11.45 5.23 18.35
N ALA A 26 -12.53 5.99 18.11
CA ALA A 26 -12.61 7.41 18.46
C ALA A 26 -12.28 7.65 19.95
N ALA A 27 -12.77 6.78 20.84
CA ALA A 27 -12.49 6.88 22.28
C ALA A 27 -11.01 6.66 22.61
N LEU A 28 -10.32 5.77 21.87
CA LEU A 28 -8.88 5.54 22.03
C LEU A 28 -8.06 6.75 21.57
N PHE A 29 -8.46 7.39 20.46
CA PHE A 29 -7.78 8.60 19.99
C PHE A 29 -8.00 9.80 20.92
N PHE A 30 -9.20 9.97 21.47
CA PHE A 30 -9.45 10.98 22.51
C PHE A 30 -8.63 10.70 23.78
N ALA A 31 -8.60 9.45 24.26
CA ALA A 31 -7.81 9.08 25.43
C ALA A 31 -6.31 9.35 25.22
N LYS A 32 -5.79 9.04 24.03
CA LYS A 32 -4.39 9.28 23.68
C LYS A 32 -4.06 10.75 23.52
N ALA A 33 -4.99 11.56 23.01
CA ALA A 33 -4.84 13.02 22.96
C ALA A 33 -4.81 13.62 24.38
N ASP A 34 -5.65 13.13 25.28
CA ASP A 34 -5.73 13.61 26.66
C ASP A 34 -4.52 13.22 27.50
N GLU A 35 -3.96 12.03 27.27
CA GLU A 35 -2.70 11.59 27.86
C GLU A 35 -1.54 12.49 27.43
N LEU A 36 -1.41 12.75 26.12
CA LEU A 36 -0.36 13.59 25.56
C LEU A 36 -0.51 15.06 25.99
N ALA A 37 -1.74 15.54 26.15
CA ALA A 37 -2.02 16.85 26.72
C ALA A 37 -1.58 16.94 28.18
N ARG A 38 -1.85 15.91 28.99
CA ARG A 38 -1.49 15.86 30.41
C ARG A 38 0.02 15.78 30.62
N GLU A 39 0.72 14.99 29.82
CA GLU A 39 2.19 14.84 29.88
C GLU A 39 2.92 16.16 29.60
N HIS A 40 2.34 16.99 28.74
CA HIS A 40 2.93 18.26 28.31
C HIS A 40 2.26 19.50 28.90
N GLY A 41 1.35 19.35 29.88
CA GLY A 41 0.71 20.47 30.58
C GLY A 41 -0.22 21.31 29.72
N LEU A 42 -0.83 20.73 28.69
CA LEU A 42 -1.74 21.40 27.75
C LEU A 42 -3.20 21.34 28.26
N PRO A 43 -4.03 22.36 27.94
CA PRO A 43 -5.43 22.39 28.35
C PRO A 43 -6.27 21.34 27.60
N LEU A 44 -7.06 20.56 28.34
CA LEU A 44 -8.04 19.63 27.80
C LEU A 44 -9.30 20.40 27.38
N THR A 45 -9.56 20.54 26.08
CA THR A 45 -10.78 21.21 25.58
C THR A 45 -11.89 20.20 25.28
N ASP A 46 -13.06 20.32 25.91
CA ASP A 46 -14.27 19.58 25.50
C ASP A 46 -14.95 20.27 24.30
N ALA A 47 -15.60 19.47 23.45
CA ALA A 47 -15.91 19.75 22.05
C ALA A 47 -17.03 20.79 21.71
N VAL A 48 -17.14 21.07 20.39
CA VAL A 48 -18.36 21.21 19.52
C VAL A 48 -18.59 22.59 18.85
N GLU A 49 -18.46 22.64 17.50
CA GLU A 49 -19.43 23.20 16.50
C GLU A 49 -18.88 22.98 15.06
N SER A 50 -19.33 21.93 14.33
CA SER A 50 -20.24 21.96 13.15
C SER A 50 -19.66 22.66 11.89
N ALA A 51 -19.06 21.96 10.91
CA ALA A 51 -19.64 21.10 9.85
C ALA A 51 -20.52 21.84 8.80
N GLU A 52 -20.00 22.01 7.58
CA GLU A 52 -20.72 22.46 6.37
C GLU A 52 -20.76 21.31 5.33
N THR A 53 -21.93 21.06 4.75
CA THR A 53 -22.29 19.90 3.90
C THR A 53 -22.17 20.23 2.39
N PRO A 54 -21.78 19.29 1.49
CA PRO A 54 -21.80 19.52 0.04
C PRO A 54 -23.06 18.95 -0.66
N ARG A 55 -23.45 19.52 -1.81
CA ARG A 55 -24.52 19.04 -2.72
C ARG A 55 -24.00 18.89 -4.16
N PRO A 56 -24.34 17.81 -4.92
CA PRO A 56 -23.84 17.55 -6.28
C PRO A 56 -24.87 17.78 -7.40
N ALA A 57 -24.39 17.92 -8.66
CA ALA A 57 -25.12 17.76 -9.93
C ALA A 57 -24.12 17.84 -11.11
N ARG A 58 -24.27 17.27 -12.32
CA ARG A 58 -25.09 16.21 -12.95
C ARG A 58 -24.68 16.16 -14.47
N VAL A 59 -24.92 15.02 -15.13
CA VAL A 59 -25.19 14.73 -16.57
C VAL A 59 -24.09 14.61 -17.67
N ARG A 60 -24.17 13.46 -18.35
CA ARG A 60 -23.80 13.03 -19.75
C ARG A 60 -24.61 13.80 -20.85
N PRO A 61 -24.52 13.59 -22.20
CA PRO A 61 -24.20 12.35 -22.94
C PRO A 61 -23.44 12.41 -24.31
N ALA A 62 -23.10 11.20 -24.78
CA ALA A 62 -22.84 10.59 -26.10
C ALA A 62 -22.89 11.40 -27.43
N THR A 63 -22.07 10.97 -28.43
CA THR A 63 -22.45 10.66 -29.84
C THR A 63 -21.30 9.92 -30.59
N ALA A 64 -21.63 8.86 -31.34
CA ALA A 64 -20.82 8.13 -32.36
C ALA A 64 -21.26 8.60 -33.78
N PRO A 65 -20.70 8.23 -34.98
CA PRO A 65 -20.19 6.91 -35.40
C PRO A 65 -19.03 6.89 -36.46
N GLN A 66 -18.63 5.68 -36.89
CA GLN A 66 -17.58 5.33 -37.90
C GLN A 66 -18.02 5.55 -39.38
N PRO A 67 -17.15 5.34 -40.42
CA PRO A 67 -16.94 3.98 -41.00
C PRO A 67 -15.59 3.67 -41.78
N SER A 68 -15.20 2.38 -41.72
CA SER A 68 -14.83 1.41 -42.80
C SER A 68 -13.61 1.49 -43.77
N THR A 69 -12.94 0.32 -43.85
CA THR A 69 -12.33 -0.41 -45.03
C THR A 69 -11.01 0.12 -45.63
N THR A 70 -10.01 -0.68 -46.07
CA THR A 70 -9.98 -1.89 -46.94
C THR A 70 -8.63 -2.65 -46.84
N THR A 71 -8.64 -3.97 -47.09
CA THR A 71 -7.50 -4.87 -47.37
C THR A 71 -7.05 -4.79 -48.84
N PRO A 72 -5.77 -5.08 -49.18
CA PRO A 72 -5.52 -6.20 -50.12
C PRO A 72 -4.22 -7.01 -49.87
N THR A 73 -4.29 -8.30 -50.16
CA THR A 73 -3.18 -9.27 -50.46
C THR A 73 -3.32 -9.64 -51.97
N PRO A 74 -2.45 -10.42 -52.65
CA PRO A 74 -1.12 -10.98 -52.31
C PRO A 74 -0.06 -10.90 -53.44
N ARG A 75 1.20 -11.28 -53.16
CA ARG A 75 2.03 -12.00 -54.15
C ARG A 75 3.19 -12.77 -53.53
N ARG A 76 3.42 -13.96 -54.08
CA ARG A 76 4.42 -14.99 -53.73
C ARG A 76 5.63 -14.83 -54.65
N THR A 77 6.85 -14.98 -54.12
CA THR A 77 8.03 -15.46 -54.87
C THR A 77 8.91 -16.32 -53.96
N THR A 78 9.43 -17.39 -54.54
CA THR A 78 10.20 -18.47 -53.92
C THR A 78 11.71 -18.22 -54.12
N GLY A 79 12.55 -18.54 -53.14
CA GLY A 79 14.02 -18.52 -53.31
C GLY A 79 14.85 -18.94 -52.08
N MET A 80 15.12 -20.24 -52.01
CA MET A 80 16.26 -21.00 -51.43
C MET A 80 17.08 -20.53 -50.20
N THR A 81 17.08 -21.44 -49.21
CA THR A 81 18.18 -21.99 -48.38
C THR A 81 19.11 -21.08 -47.59
N SER A 82 19.03 -21.17 -46.26
CA SER A 82 20.21 -21.34 -45.40
C SER A 82 19.82 -21.93 -44.03
N THR A 83 20.73 -22.77 -43.55
CA THR A 83 20.72 -23.62 -42.36
C THR A 83 20.22 -22.90 -41.10
N THR A 84 19.24 -23.47 -40.38
CA THR A 84 18.88 -22.99 -39.03
C THR A 84 18.55 -24.15 -38.10
N THR A 85 19.25 -24.16 -36.98
CA THR A 85 19.00 -24.89 -35.74
C THR A 85 17.51 -25.03 -35.45
N LYS A 86 17.09 -26.24 -35.04
CA LYS A 86 15.75 -26.55 -34.52
C LYS A 86 15.42 -25.66 -33.31
N THR A 87 14.99 -24.43 -33.58
CA THR A 87 14.37 -23.55 -32.58
C THR A 87 12.91 -23.99 -32.52
N LYS A 88 12.47 -24.48 -31.35
CA LYS A 88 11.05 -24.74 -31.08
C LYS A 88 10.26 -23.49 -31.50
N PRO A 89 9.12 -23.64 -32.20
CA PRO A 89 8.34 -22.48 -32.62
C PRO A 89 7.97 -21.67 -31.38
N ALA A 90 8.33 -20.38 -31.38
CA ALA A 90 7.93 -19.45 -30.35
C ALA A 90 6.40 -19.43 -30.30
N ARG A 91 5.83 -20.02 -29.24
CA ARG A 91 4.40 -19.90 -28.98
C ARG A 91 4.11 -18.41 -28.86
N LYS A 92 3.12 -17.91 -29.61
CA LYS A 92 2.64 -16.53 -29.43
C LYS A 92 2.28 -16.36 -27.95
N ALA A 93 2.79 -15.30 -27.32
CA ALA A 93 2.46 -15.01 -25.93
C ALA A 93 0.94 -14.91 -25.82
N THR A 94 0.33 -15.85 -25.10
CA THR A 94 -1.09 -15.78 -24.78
C THR A 94 -1.30 -14.67 -23.76
N ASP A 95 -2.53 -14.17 -23.63
CA ASP A 95 -2.89 -13.19 -22.59
C ASP A 95 -2.50 -13.69 -21.18
N GLY A 96 -2.56 -15.01 -20.95
CA GLY A 96 -2.02 -15.65 -19.74
C GLY A 96 -0.49 -15.60 -19.60
N THR A 97 0.26 -15.66 -20.71
CA THR A 97 1.73 -15.50 -20.72
C THR A 97 2.14 -14.06 -20.43
N LEU A 98 1.37 -13.09 -20.95
CA LEU A 98 1.56 -11.67 -20.66
C LEU A 98 1.20 -11.36 -19.20
N ARG A 99 0.03 -11.80 -18.72
CA ARG A 99 -0.37 -11.70 -17.31
C ARG A 99 0.64 -12.36 -16.36
N GLN A 100 1.23 -13.49 -16.74
CA GLN A 100 2.26 -14.15 -15.93
C GLN A 100 3.64 -13.48 -16.00
N ALA A 101 3.91 -12.69 -17.04
CA ALA A 101 5.07 -11.81 -17.12
C ALA A 101 4.86 -10.49 -16.36
N PHE A 102 3.61 -10.03 -16.23
CA PHE A 102 3.21 -8.82 -15.49
C PHE A 102 2.80 -9.08 -14.03
N ASN A 103 2.51 -10.32 -13.63
CA ASN A 103 2.28 -10.67 -12.25
C ASN A 103 3.61 -11.17 -11.68
N PRO A 104 4.38 -10.32 -10.99
CA PRO A 104 5.71 -10.71 -10.58
C PRO A 104 5.57 -11.90 -9.64
N ARG A 105 6.32 -12.98 -9.91
CA ARG A 105 6.71 -13.96 -8.87
C ARG A 105 7.63 -13.30 -7.83
N ALA A 106 7.33 -12.05 -7.46
CA ALA A 106 8.00 -11.31 -6.42
C ALA A 106 7.75 -12.06 -5.12
N ARG A 107 8.86 -12.49 -4.52
CA ARG A 107 8.85 -13.16 -3.22
C ARG A 107 8.37 -12.16 -2.17
N ALA A 108 7.83 -12.66 -1.06
CA ALA A 108 7.54 -11.79 0.08
C ALA A 108 8.80 -11.05 0.53
N ALA A 109 8.67 -9.75 0.85
CA ALA A 109 9.74 -8.97 1.47
C ALA A 109 10.16 -9.62 2.79
N PHE A 110 9.17 -9.95 3.63
CA PHE A 110 9.37 -10.71 4.86
C PHE A 110 8.64 -12.05 4.79
N GLY A 111 9.38 -13.13 5.04
CA GLY A 111 8.84 -14.49 5.04
C GLY A 111 8.45 -14.98 6.43
N ARG A 112 8.04 -16.25 6.51
CA ARG A 112 7.77 -16.92 7.79
C ARG A 112 9.02 -17.01 8.68
N ASN A 113 10.19 -17.21 8.06
CA ASN A 113 11.46 -17.45 8.75
C ASN A 113 12.36 -16.21 8.79
N THR A 114 11.80 -15.01 8.57
CA THR A 114 12.56 -13.78 8.74
C THR A 114 12.92 -13.60 10.20
N GLU A 115 14.21 -13.37 10.48
CA GLU A 115 14.71 -13.14 11.82
C GLU A 115 14.54 -11.67 12.24
N PRO A 116 14.21 -11.40 13.51
CA PRO A 116 14.23 -10.05 14.05
C PRO A 116 15.58 -9.36 13.78
N GLY A 117 15.54 -8.08 13.41
CA GLY A 117 16.69 -7.32 12.94
C GLY A 117 16.89 -7.33 11.42
N THR A 118 16.19 -8.20 10.68
CA THR A 118 16.22 -8.17 9.20
C THR A 118 15.69 -6.84 8.69
N GLU A 119 16.50 -6.12 7.92
CA GLU A 119 16.17 -4.85 7.30
C GLU A 119 16.19 -4.96 5.77
N ILE A 120 15.28 -4.25 5.12
CA ILE A 120 15.16 -4.18 3.67
C ILE A 120 15.06 -2.71 3.28
N THR A 121 16.02 -2.25 2.47
CA THR A 121 15.91 -0.98 1.74
C THR A 121 15.09 -1.22 0.47
N PHE A 122 14.22 -0.27 0.15
CA PHE A 122 13.29 -0.43 -0.96
C PHE A 122 13.08 0.85 -1.77
N TYR A 123 12.66 0.63 -3.02
CA TYR A 123 12.02 1.62 -3.89
C TYR A 123 10.64 1.08 -4.29
N ILE A 124 9.59 1.88 -4.18
CA ILE A 124 8.20 1.46 -4.49
C ILE A 124 7.98 1.55 -6.00
N VAL A 125 7.82 0.41 -6.64
CA VAL A 125 7.57 0.29 -8.08
C VAL A 125 6.09 0.42 -8.41
N ALA A 126 5.24 -0.20 -7.60
CA ALA A 126 3.79 -0.19 -7.79
C ALA A 126 3.09 -0.42 -6.45
N ILE A 127 1.83 0.01 -6.38
CA ILE A 127 0.91 -0.28 -5.29
C ILE A 127 -0.27 -1.03 -5.91
N GLU A 128 -0.50 -2.25 -5.45
CA GLU A 128 -1.57 -3.12 -5.89
C GLU A 128 -2.48 -3.43 -4.70
N GLU A 129 -3.66 -4.00 -4.96
CA GLU A 129 -4.56 -4.49 -3.93
C GLU A 129 -4.94 -5.94 -4.24
N GLU A 130 -4.95 -6.78 -3.20
CA GLU A 130 -5.44 -8.16 -3.29
C GLU A 130 -6.42 -8.42 -2.15
N LEU A 131 -7.30 -9.42 -2.35
CA LEU A 131 -8.18 -9.91 -1.29
C LEU A 131 -7.36 -10.43 -0.11
N ASP A 132 -7.73 -10.03 1.10
CA ASP A 132 -7.17 -10.61 2.31
C ASP A 132 -7.77 -11.99 2.53
N LEU A 133 -6.98 -13.03 2.29
CA LEU A 133 -7.42 -14.39 2.52
C LEU A 133 -7.00 -14.86 3.92
N ASP A 134 -7.88 -15.63 4.55
CA ASP A 134 -7.51 -16.41 5.72
C ASP A 134 -6.44 -17.45 5.35
N TYR A 135 -5.44 -17.58 6.21
CA TYR A 135 -4.30 -18.43 5.91
C TYR A 135 -4.66 -19.92 5.85
N TYR A 136 -5.60 -20.38 6.68
CA TYR A 136 -5.98 -21.78 6.78
C TYR A 136 -7.12 -22.10 5.83
N THR A 137 -8.18 -21.31 5.84
CA THR A 137 -9.40 -21.62 5.08
C THR A 137 -9.34 -21.14 3.64
N LYS A 138 -8.42 -20.21 3.31
CA LYS A 138 -8.31 -19.54 2.00
C LYS A 138 -9.57 -18.76 1.59
N ALA A 139 -10.51 -18.57 2.51
CA ALA A 139 -11.67 -17.73 2.29
C ALA A 139 -11.29 -16.25 2.40
N PRO A 140 -11.95 -15.34 1.67
CA PRO A 140 -11.84 -13.90 1.91
C PRO A 140 -12.19 -13.58 3.36
N LYS A 141 -11.38 -12.74 3.99
CA LYS A 141 -11.72 -12.11 5.26
C LYS A 141 -12.72 -11.01 4.98
N LEU A 142 -13.65 -10.85 5.90
CA LEU A 142 -14.60 -9.75 5.85
C LEU A 142 -14.07 -8.60 6.72
N ASP A 143 -14.35 -7.38 6.30
CA ASP A 143 -14.21 -6.20 7.14
C ASP A 143 -15.38 -6.08 8.12
N ASP A 144 -15.39 -5.01 8.92
CA ASP A 144 -16.42 -4.79 9.95
C ASP A 144 -17.82 -4.53 9.36
N GLU A 145 -17.88 -4.17 8.07
CA GLU A 145 -19.12 -3.99 7.31
C GLU A 145 -19.61 -5.29 6.64
N GLY A 146 -18.82 -6.36 6.72
CA GLY A 146 -19.11 -7.66 6.11
C GLY A 146 -18.72 -7.75 4.63
N ASN A 147 -17.99 -6.78 4.09
CA ASN A 147 -17.47 -6.80 2.72
C ASN A 147 -16.12 -7.52 2.66
N GLU A 148 -15.75 -8.03 1.49
CA GLU A 148 -14.43 -8.66 1.30
C GLU A 148 -13.31 -7.64 1.53
N ARG A 149 -12.45 -7.93 2.50
CA ARG A 149 -11.37 -7.04 2.89
C ARG A 149 -10.27 -7.03 1.85
N MET A 150 -9.95 -5.85 1.30
CA MET A 150 -8.80 -5.64 0.44
C MET A 150 -7.56 -5.29 1.27
N VAL A 151 -6.39 -5.77 0.84
CA VAL A 151 -5.10 -5.44 1.45
C VAL A 151 -4.20 -4.80 0.41
N PRO A 152 -3.61 -3.62 0.71
CA PRO A 152 -2.62 -3.01 -0.15
C PRO A 152 -1.33 -3.84 -0.15
N ILE A 153 -0.71 -3.92 -1.32
CA ILE A 153 0.55 -4.59 -1.57
C ILE A 153 1.49 -3.61 -2.23
N LEU A 154 2.61 -3.35 -1.57
CA LEU A 154 3.70 -2.61 -2.18
C LEU A 154 4.57 -3.58 -2.98
N ILE A 155 4.75 -3.29 -4.26
CA ILE A 155 5.73 -3.95 -5.11
C ILE A 155 7.03 -3.17 -4.96
N LEU A 156 7.99 -3.79 -4.29
CA LEU A 156 9.25 -3.17 -3.91
C LEU A 156 10.38 -3.67 -4.80
N GLN A 157 11.28 -2.76 -5.17
CA GLN A 157 12.60 -3.11 -5.66
C GLN A 157 13.60 -3.02 -4.51
N THR A 158 14.31 -4.11 -4.22
CA THR A 158 15.22 -4.19 -3.05
C THR A 158 16.68 -4.45 -3.44
N ASP A 159 17.03 -4.41 -4.73
CA ASP A 159 18.41 -4.56 -5.22
C ASP A 159 19.15 -3.21 -5.38
N GLY A 160 18.54 -2.11 -4.91
CA GLY A 160 19.05 -0.74 -5.05
C GLY A 160 18.76 -0.09 -6.41
N SER A 161 18.09 -0.81 -7.32
CA SER A 161 17.62 -0.26 -8.60
C SER A 161 16.28 0.46 -8.43
N THR A 162 15.92 1.28 -9.42
CA THR A 162 14.57 1.84 -9.60
C THR A 162 13.82 1.19 -10.76
N LYS A 163 14.44 0.20 -11.42
CA LYS A 163 13.84 -0.50 -12.56
C LYS A 163 12.56 -1.22 -12.13
N PRO A 164 11.47 -1.11 -12.91
CA PRO A 164 10.19 -1.72 -12.57
C PRO A 164 10.18 -3.25 -12.70
N TYR A 165 11.28 -3.83 -13.17
CA TYR A 165 11.53 -5.26 -13.26
C TYR A 165 12.94 -5.55 -12.76
N GLY A 166 13.12 -6.67 -12.06
CA GLY A 166 14.44 -7.06 -11.58
C GLY A 166 14.40 -8.24 -10.61
N PRO A 167 15.58 -8.82 -10.30
CA PRO A 167 15.70 -9.93 -9.35
C PRO A 167 15.37 -9.52 -7.90
N GLY A 168 15.48 -8.23 -7.58
CA GLY A 168 15.14 -7.67 -6.26
C GLY A 168 13.65 -7.37 -6.06
N LEU A 169 12.77 -7.74 -6.99
CA LEU A 169 11.34 -7.52 -6.79
C LEU A 169 10.80 -8.33 -5.61
N ARG A 170 10.09 -7.65 -4.72
CA ARG A 170 9.46 -8.20 -3.52
C ARG A 170 8.03 -7.66 -3.36
N LYS A 171 7.14 -8.50 -2.81
CA LYS A 171 5.80 -8.07 -2.37
C LYS A 171 5.83 -7.81 -0.87
N LEU A 172 5.34 -6.65 -0.46
CA LEU A 172 5.09 -6.31 0.94
C LEU A 172 3.59 -6.11 1.13
N TRP A 173 2.94 -7.08 1.78
CA TRP A 173 1.54 -6.93 2.18
C TRP A 173 1.46 -5.98 3.38
N VAL A 174 0.70 -4.90 3.21
CA VAL A 174 0.53 -3.88 4.23
C VAL A 174 -0.57 -4.33 5.19
N ARG A 175 -0.17 -5.08 6.23
CA ARG A 175 -1.06 -5.62 7.27
C ARG A 175 -0.56 -5.22 8.65
N SER A 176 -1.48 -4.87 9.54
CA SER A 176 -1.24 -4.61 10.98
C SER A 176 0.10 -3.91 11.23
N GLY A 177 1.10 -4.58 11.80
CA GLY A 177 2.36 -3.97 12.19
C GLY A 177 3.18 -3.35 11.05
N VAL A 178 3.03 -3.83 9.80
CA VAL A 178 3.62 -3.15 8.63
C VAL A 178 2.88 -1.86 8.32
N ALA A 179 1.54 -1.87 8.43
CA ALA A 179 0.73 -0.67 8.24
C ALA A 179 1.06 0.38 9.30
N ASP A 180 1.15 -0.02 10.58
CA ASP A 180 1.51 0.87 11.68
C ASP A 180 2.89 1.52 11.47
N ALA A 181 3.88 0.73 11.04
CA ALA A 181 5.21 1.21 10.75
C ALA A 181 5.24 2.22 9.59
N LEU A 182 4.51 1.93 8.50
CA LEU A 182 4.43 2.82 7.35
C LEU A 182 3.64 4.09 7.65
N ILE A 183 2.55 4.01 8.42
CA ILE A 183 1.81 5.19 8.90
C ILE A 183 2.74 6.09 9.71
N GLY A 184 3.49 5.52 10.67
CA GLY A 184 4.49 6.26 11.44
C GLY A 184 5.53 6.93 10.55
N ALA A 185 6.07 6.20 9.57
CA ALA A 185 7.06 6.73 8.64
C ALA A 185 6.52 7.85 7.73
N CYS A 186 5.27 7.74 7.27
CA CYS A 186 4.60 8.78 6.49
C CYS A 186 4.36 10.04 7.34
N LEU A 187 3.93 9.88 8.60
CA LEU A 187 3.76 10.99 9.54
C LEU A 187 5.09 11.71 9.81
N ASP A 188 6.19 10.97 9.96
CA ASP A 188 7.52 11.54 10.13
C ASP A 188 8.02 12.27 8.86
N ALA A 189 7.57 11.82 7.69
CA ALA A 189 7.86 12.43 6.39
C ALA A 189 6.86 13.54 5.97
N ASP A 190 5.90 13.87 6.84
CA ASP A 190 4.83 14.86 6.61
C ASP A 190 3.98 14.59 5.34
N VAL A 191 3.70 13.32 5.07
CA VAL A 191 2.85 12.88 3.95
C VAL A 191 1.72 11.98 4.43
N GLU A 192 0.65 11.91 3.64
CA GLU A 192 -0.56 11.16 4.04
C GLU A 192 -0.37 9.65 3.90
N GLN A 193 0.30 9.21 2.85
CA GLN A 193 0.45 7.81 2.49
C GLN A 193 1.72 7.57 1.68
N VAL A 194 2.10 6.30 1.55
CA VAL A 194 3.17 5.93 0.62
C VAL A 194 2.72 6.10 -0.83
N ALA A 195 3.63 6.56 -1.69
CA ALA A 195 3.41 6.70 -3.12
C ALA A 195 4.44 5.91 -3.94
N VAL A 196 4.05 5.56 -5.18
CA VAL A 196 4.95 4.99 -6.18
C VAL A 196 6.10 5.96 -6.44
N GLY A 197 7.32 5.44 -6.47
CA GLY A 197 8.54 6.23 -6.58
C GLY A 197 9.20 6.55 -5.24
N GLY A 198 8.49 6.38 -4.12
CA GLY A 198 9.08 6.60 -2.80
C GLY A 198 10.14 5.55 -2.45
N THR A 199 11.10 5.97 -1.64
CA THR A 199 12.19 5.14 -1.13
C THR A 199 12.09 4.98 0.37
N GLY A 200 12.83 4.02 0.91
CA GLY A 200 12.87 3.87 2.35
C GLY A 200 13.50 2.57 2.78
N ARG A 201 13.30 2.28 4.06
CA ARG A 201 13.77 1.06 4.68
C ARG A 201 12.76 0.59 5.71
N ILE A 202 12.57 -0.71 5.77
CA ILE A 202 11.70 -1.36 6.74
C ILE A 202 12.46 -2.49 7.42
N ARG A 203 12.35 -2.55 8.74
CA ARG A 203 13.00 -3.55 9.59
C ARG A 203 11.94 -4.35 10.33
N TYR A 204 12.14 -5.66 10.39
CA TYR A 204 11.37 -6.53 11.27
C TYR A 204 11.98 -6.49 12.67
N ASP A 205 11.21 -6.04 13.65
CA ASP A 205 11.73 -5.77 14.99
C ASP A 205 11.58 -6.98 15.93
N GLY A 206 10.65 -7.87 15.60
CA GLY A 206 10.35 -9.07 16.37
C GLY A 206 8.86 -9.20 16.67
N LEU A 207 8.55 -9.93 17.74
CA LEU A 207 7.19 -10.11 18.22
C LEU A 207 6.91 -9.12 19.36
N GLY A 208 5.71 -8.53 19.35
CA GLY A 208 5.21 -7.71 20.44
C GLY A 208 4.54 -8.54 21.54
N GLU A 209 3.91 -7.85 22.49
CA GLU A 209 3.12 -8.51 23.52
C GLU A 209 1.78 -9.00 22.95
N PRO A 210 1.36 -10.25 23.23
CA PRO A 210 0.02 -10.71 22.89
C PRO A 210 -1.04 -9.82 23.55
N PRO A 211 -2.10 -9.42 22.83
CA PRO A 211 -3.14 -8.55 23.39
C PRO A 211 -3.95 -9.22 24.51
N ALA A 212 -3.97 -10.56 24.55
CA ALA A 212 -4.62 -11.35 25.59
C ALA A 212 -4.05 -12.78 25.63
N PRO A 213 -4.29 -13.54 26.73
CA PRO A 213 -3.95 -14.96 26.79
C PRO A 213 -4.53 -15.74 25.61
N ASN A 214 -3.74 -16.62 24.99
CA ASN A 214 -4.07 -17.41 23.80
C ASN A 214 -4.14 -16.64 22.46
N PHE A 215 -3.84 -15.34 22.43
CA PHE A 215 -3.69 -14.61 21.18
C PHE A 215 -2.26 -14.71 20.65
N SER A 216 -2.12 -14.62 19.33
CA SER A 216 -0.80 -14.57 18.70
C SER A 216 -0.17 -13.20 18.93
N ALA A 217 1.11 -13.21 19.33
CA ALA A 217 1.90 -11.98 19.41
C ALA A 217 1.96 -11.29 18.04
N PRO A 218 1.68 -9.98 17.96
CA PRO A 218 1.78 -9.24 16.70
C PRO A 218 3.24 -9.14 16.25
N LYS A 219 3.48 -9.17 14.94
CA LYS A 219 4.78 -8.84 14.38
C LYS A 219 4.97 -7.33 14.38
N LEU A 220 6.08 -6.86 14.94
CA LEU A 220 6.44 -5.45 15.01
C LEU A 220 7.45 -5.10 13.91
N TYR A 221 7.29 -3.92 13.35
CA TYR A 221 8.17 -3.37 12.32
C TYR A 221 8.49 -1.91 12.62
N SER A 222 9.64 -1.46 12.15
CA SER A 222 10.01 -0.06 12.09
C SER A 222 10.29 0.33 10.64
N ALA A 223 9.87 1.51 10.22
CA ALA A 223 10.09 1.97 8.86
C ALA A 223 10.56 3.43 8.83
N VAL A 224 11.33 3.76 7.80
CA VAL A 224 11.66 5.13 7.39
C VAL A 224 11.23 5.25 5.94
N TYR A 225 10.57 6.36 5.62
CA TYR A 225 10.03 6.63 4.31
C TYR A 225 10.52 7.98 3.80
N GLU A 226 10.88 8.00 2.52
CA GLU A 226 11.25 9.18 1.77
C GLU A 226 10.26 9.28 0.59
N PRO A 227 9.43 10.34 0.55
CA PRO A 227 8.48 10.51 -0.54
C PRO A 227 9.21 10.83 -1.86
N PRO A 228 8.65 10.42 -3.02
CA PRO A 228 9.15 10.88 -4.31
C PRO A 228 8.97 12.38 -4.48
N ASP A 229 9.76 12.96 -5.39
CA ASP A 229 9.62 14.36 -5.77
C ASP A 229 8.19 14.69 -6.21
N GLY A 230 7.64 15.77 -5.66
CA GLY A 230 6.31 16.27 -6.04
C GLY A 230 5.14 15.54 -5.37
N GLN A 231 5.38 14.64 -4.41
CA GLN A 231 4.31 14.15 -3.55
C GLN A 231 3.76 15.29 -2.68
N GLU A 232 2.42 15.34 -2.53
CA GLU A 232 1.76 16.32 -1.67
C GLU A 232 2.04 16.01 -0.19
N VAL A 233 2.45 17.04 0.54
CA VAL A 233 2.63 17.01 1.99
C VAL A 233 1.30 17.32 2.68
N CYS A 234 1.07 16.73 3.86
CA CYS A 234 -0.10 17.03 4.67
C CYS A 234 -0.05 18.50 5.12
N ARG A 235 -0.99 19.31 4.62
CA ARG A 235 -1.15 20.71 5.07
C ARG A 235 -2.08 20.82 6.28
#